data_AF-T0NHU5-F1
#
_entry.id   AF-T0NHU5-F1
#
_cell.length_a   1.000
_cell.length_b   1.000
_cell.length_c   1.000
_cell.angle_alpha   90.00
_cell.angle_beta   90.00
_cell.angle_gamma   90.00
#
_symmetry.space_group_name_H-M   'P 1'
#
loop_
_entity.id
_entity.type
_entity.pdbx_description
1 polymer ?
#
loop_
_entity_poly.entity_id
_entity_poly.type
_entity_poly.pdbx_seq_one_letter_code
_entity_poly.pdbx_strand_id
1 'polypeptide(L)' 'MLKFPEVKDIHRIRSRGRNDEIFIDLHIKVDSNNTVEQSHSLMHNIEDEMRKEVCENAQVIVHLEPYYSLENLKESL' A
#
# COMPACT_ATOMS: atom_id res chain seq x y z
N MET A 1 -9.84 -5.88 -11.25
CA MET A 1 -9.97 -6.02 -9.78
C MET A 1 -8.58 -5.82 -9.18
N LEU A 2 -8.45 -5.08 -8.09
CA LEU A 2 -7.15 -4.95 -7.41
C LEU A 2 -6.79 -6.29 -6.76
N LYS A 3 -5.50 -6.66 -6.79
CA LYS A 3 -4.99 -7.87 -6.13
C LYS A 3 -5.15 -7.82 -4.60
N PHE A 4 -5.24 -6.60 -4.06
CA PHE A 4 -5.44 -6.29 -2.65
C PHE A 4 -6.74 -5.47 -2.47
N PRO A 5 -7.90 -6.10 -2.21
CA PRO A 5 -9.19 -5.44 -2.03
C PRO A 5 -9.27 -4.46 -0.83
N GLU A 6 -8.34 -4.60 0.12
CA GLU A 6 -8.19 -3.75 1.30
C GLU A 6 -7.72 -2.34 0.93
N VAL A 7 -7.00 -2.21 -0.19
CA VAL A 7 -6.54 -0.93 -0.72
C VAL A 7 -7.71 -0.18 -1.36
N LYS A 8 -8.06 0.96 -0.79
CA LYS A 8 -9.18 1.82 -1.22
C LYS A 8 -8.76 2.90 -2.21
N ASP A 9 -7.51 3.31 -2.17
CA ASP A 9 -6.94 4.32 -3.06
C ASP A 9 -5.41 4.15 -3.16
N ILE A 10 -4.84 4.53 -4.30
CA ILE A 10 -3.39 4.49 -4.55
C ILE A 10 -3.00 5.81 -5.21
N HIS A 11 -2.01 6.49 -4.65
CA HIS A 11 -1.54 7.77 -5.18
C HIS A 11 -0.04 7.97 -4.95
N ARG A 12 0.51 9.04 -5.55
CA ARG A 12 1.93 9.45 -5.42
C ARG A 12 2.93 8.30 -5.65
N ILE A 13 2.71 7.56 -6.73
CA ILE A 13 3.60 6.46 -7.12
C ILE A 13 4.84 7.03 -7.79
N ARG A 14 6.02 6.62 -7.32
CA ARG A 14 7.31 6.98 -7.90
C ARG A 14 8.20 5.75 -8.00
N SER A 15 8.81 5.56 -9.17
CA SER A 15 9.87 4.58 -9.36
C SER A 15 11.18 5.28 -9.77
N ARG A 16 12.31 4.64 -9.44
CA ARG A 16 13.66 5.06 -9.81
C ARG A 16 14.59 3.86 -9.80
N GLY A 17 15.77 3.99 -10.40
CA GLY A 17 16.79 2.94 -10.42
C GLY A 17 17.01 2.34 -11.80
N ARG A 18 17.67 1.18 -11.82
CA ARG A 18 18.00 0.42 -13.02
C ARG A 18 17.09 -0.80 -13.11
N ASN A 19 17.06 -1.48 -14.25
CA ASN A 19 16.20 -2.65 -14.44
C ASN A 19 16.51 -3.79 -13.45
N ASP A 20 17.76 -3.91 -13.00
CA ASP A 20 18.26 -4.91 -12.06
C ASP A 20 18.14 -4.50 -10.58
N GLU A 21 17.76 -3.24 -10.31
CA GLU A 21 17.62 -2.68 -8.97
C GLU A 21 16.67 -1.47 -9.01
N ILE A 22 15.42 -1.69 -8.59
CA ILE A 22 14.33 -0.72 -8.68
C ILE A 22 13.91 -0.29 -7.27
N PHE A 23 13.74 1.00 -7.08
CA PHE A 23 13.17 1.58 -5.86
C PHE A 23 11.79 2.15 -6.17
N ILE A 24 10.79 1.76 -5.41
CA ILE A 24 9.40 2.14 -5.58
C ILE A 24 8.89 2.74 -4.28
N ASP A 25 8.32 3.93 -4.36
CA ASP A 25 7.58 4.57 -3.28
C ASP A 25 6.13 4.75 -3.72
N LEU A 26 5.17 4.40 -2.88
CA LEU A 26 3.75 4.63 -3.14
C LEU A 26 2.98 4.96 -1.86
N HIS A 27 1.88 5.68 -2.03
CA HIS A 27 0.90 5.88 -0.97
C HIS A 27 -0.31 5.00 -1.22
N ILE A 28 -0.80 4.34 -0.18
CA ILE A 28 -2.07 3.61 -0.21
C ILE A 28 -3.00 4.15 0.87
N LYS A 29 -4.30 4.13 0.59
CA LYS A 29 -5.31 4.34 1.61
C LYS A 29 -6.02 3.04 1.92
N VAL A 30 -6.22 2.77 3.21
CA VAL A 30 -6.96 1.60 3.72
C VAL A 30 -8.04 2.06 4.70
N ASP A 31 -9.02 1.21 4.99
CA ASP A 31 -10.06 1.55 5.97
C ASP A 31 -9.45 2.07 7.29
N SER A 32 -9.97 3.18 7.82
CA SER A 32 -9.44 3.82 9.03
C SER A 32 -9.52 2.94 10.28
N ASN A 33 -10.40 1.94 10.27
CA ASN A 33 -10.57 0.99 11.36
C ASN A 33 -9.63 -0.23 11.25
N ASN A 34 -8.77 -0.30 10.22
CA ASN A 34 -7.74 -1.33 10.15
C ASN A 34 -6.79 -1.21 11.35
N THR A 35 -6.49 -2.35 11.95
CA THR A 35 -5.43 -2.44 12.95
C THR A 35 -4.07 -2.20 12.31
N VAL A 36 -3.10 -1.83 13.15
CA VAL A 36 -1.69 -1.70 12.74
C VAL A 36 -1.16 -3.03 12.20
N GLU A 37 -1.53 -4.16 12.81
CA GLU A 37 -1.10 -5.51 12.39
C GLU A 37 -1.65 -5.90 11.02
N GLN A 38 -2.93 -5.64 10.74
CA GLN A 38 -3.53 -5.86 9.43
C GLN A 38 -2.84 -5.00 8.36
N SER A 39 -2.60 -3.73 8.68
CA SER A 39 -1.94 -2.80 7.77
C SER A 39 -0.49 -3.21 7.49
N HIS A 40 0.24 -3.64 8.51
CA HIS A 40 1.60 -4.17 8.38
C HIS A 40 1.65 -5.40 7.48
N SER A 41 0.74 -6.35 7.71
CA SER A 41 0.64 -7.58 6.90
C SER A 41 0.32 -7.28 5.44
N LEU A 42 -0.60 -6.33 5.20
CA LEU A 42 -0.94 -5.88 3.85
C LEU A 42 0.27 -5.24 3.15
N MET A 43 1.00 -4.35 3.82
CA MET A 43 2.18 -3.70 3.25
C MET A 43 3.27 -4.70 2.87
N HIS A 44 3.53 -5.71 3.71
CA HIS A 44 4.46 -6.79 3.37
C HIS A 44 4.00 -7.61 2.17
N ASN A 45 2.70 -7.97 2.11
CA ASN A 45 2.17 -8.70 0.96
C ASN A 45 2.29 -7.90 -0.34
N ILE A 46 2.09 -6.57 -0.28
CA ILE A 46 2.28 -5.68 -1.43
C ILE A 46 3.75 -5.66 -1.85
N GLU A 47 4.68 -5.51 -0.91
CA GLU A 47 6.13 -5.50 -1.17
C GLU A 47 6.58 -6.81 -1.83
N ASP A 48 6.18 -7.96 -1.28
CA ASP A 48 6.51 -9.28 -1.82
C ASP A 48 5.96 -9.49 -3.24
N GLU A 49 4.74 -9.03 -3.47
CA GLU A 49 4.12 -9.14 -4.78
C GLU A 49 4.79 -8.24 -5.83
N MET A 50 5.16 -7.03 -5.43
CA MET A 50 5.90 -6.11 -6.30
C MET A 50 7.30 -6.65 -6.64
N ARG A 51 7.97 -7.34 -5.70
CA ARG A 51 9.24 -8.02 -5.98
C ARG A 51 9.07 -9.14 -7.01
N LYS A 52 7.99 -9.91 -6.92
CA LYS A 52 7.71 -11.01 -7.87
C LYS A 52 7.38 -10.50 -9.27
N GLU A 53 6.59 -9.44 -9.37
CA GLU A 53 6.04 -8.96 -10.63
C GLU A 53 6.95 -7.94 -11.34
N VAL A 54 7.74 -7.16 -10.59
CA VAL A 54 8.56 -6.06 -11.15
C VAL A 54 10.03 -6.43 -11.24
N CYS A 55 10.66 -6.77 -10.12
CA CYS A 55 12.07 -7.14 -10.03
C CYS A 55 12.34 -7.73 -8.64
N GLU A 56 13.03 -8.87 -8.56
CA GLU A 56 13.31 -9.56 -7.30
C GLU A 56 14.02 -8.65 -6.28
N ASN A 57 14.90 -7.77 -6.77
CA ASN A 57 15.65 -6.80 -5.96
C ASN A 57 14.90 -5.47 -5.74
N ALA A 58 13.60 -5.41 -6.00
CA ALA A 58 12.83 -4.21 -5.79
C ALA A 58 12.79 -3.85 -4.29
N GLN A 59 13.08 -2.58 -4.00
CA GLN A 59 12.87 -1.99 -2.69
C GLN A 59 11.59 -1.18 -2.73
N VAL A 60 10.59 -1.57 -1.96
CA VAL A 60 9.25 -0.96 -1.99
C VAL A 60 8.98 -0.31 -0.64
N ILE A 61 8.67 0.99 -0.66
CA ILE A 61 8.22 1.74 0.50
C ILE A 61 6.74 2.04 0.30
N VAL A 62 5.91 1.56 1.22
CA VAL A 62 4.47 1.79 1.22
C VAL A 62 4.12 2.76 2.35
N HIS A 63 3.67 3.96 1.97
CA HIS A 63 3.12 4.93 2.92
C HIS A 63 1.63 4.65 3.11
N LEU A 64 1.24 4.31 4.34
CA LEU A 64 -0.14 4.03 4.71
C LEU A 64 -0.86 5.31 5.16
N GLU A 65 -2.05 5.54 4.61
CA GLU A 65 -2.97 6.61 5.01
C GLU A 65 -4.37 6.03 5.33
N PRO A 66 -5.13 6.65 6.23
CA PRO A 66 -6.51 6.25 6.47
C PRO A 66 -7.43 6.72 5.33
N TYR A 67 -8.32 5.84 4.92
CA TYR A 67 -9.51 6.13 4.13
C TYR A 67 -10.69 6.24 5.08
N TYR A 68 -11.26 7.44 5.18
CA TYR A 68 -12.46 7.67 5.98
C TYR A 68 -13.70 7.52 5.11
N SER A 69 -14.49 6.47 5.37
CA SER A 69 -15.84 6.39 4.82
C SER A 69 -16.79 7.32 5.58
N LEU A 70 -17.96 7.60 4.99
CA LEU A 70 -19.02 8.36 5.67
C LEU A 70 -19.49 7.66 6.96
N GLU A 71 -19.42 6.33 7.05
CA GLU A 71 -19.70 5.59 8.27
C GLU A 71 -18.64 5.87 9.35
N ASN A 72 -17.35 5.81 9.01
CA ASN A 72 -16.26 6.03 9.98
C ASN A 72 -16.27 7.45 10.56
N LEU A 73 -16.67 8.43 9.75
CA LEU A 73 -16.77 9.83 10.19
C LEU A 73 -17.90 10.06 11.19
N LYS A 74 -18.99 9.27 11.13
CA LYS A 74 -20.10 9.36 12.08
C LYS A 74 -19.76 8.75 13.44
N GLU A 75 -18.91 7.73 13.48
CA GLU A 75 -18.48 7.08 14.72
C GLU A 75 -17.47 7.92 15.53
N SER A 76 -16.89 8.96 14.91
CA SER A 76 -15.92 9.87 15.53
C SER A 76 -16.56 11.16 16.09
N LEU A 77 -17.88 11.31 15.99
CA LEU A 77 -18.68 12.45 16.47
C LEU A 77 -19.60 12.00 17.62
#